data_AF-A0A180GNF7-F1
#
_entry.id   AF-A0A180GNF7-F1
#
_cell.length_a   1.000
_cell.length_b   1.000
_cell.length_c   1.000
_cell.angle_alpha   90.00
_cell.angle_beta   90.00
_cell.angle_gamma   90.00
#
_symmetry.space_group_name_H-M   'P 1'
#
loop_
_entity.id
_entity.type
_entity.pdbx_description
1 polymer ?
#
loop_
_entity_poly.entity_id
_entity_poly.type
_entity_poly.pdbx_seq_one_letter_code
_entity_poly.pdbx_strand_id
1 'polypeptide(L)'
;MPPALIEAFAYVKKSAAIVNMTYGLDPKIGQAICQAADEVISGKLSDHFPLVVFQTGSGTQTNMNVNEVISNRAIEILGGEKGSKKPVHPNDHVNMSQPSNDTFPTAMHVAAVFQITRNLIPALESLIRAIGAKRVEFDSIIKIGRTHLQDATPLTLGQEFSGYEQQLINGLARGGTAVGTGLNTKSGFAEAIAKEITQQTGIPFETAPNKFEALASHDAIVETSGALNVLAVSAMKIANDIRFLGSGARCGLGQLSLPENEPGSSIMPGKVNPTQSYDCRNTGPDPSPQQPPRKLARYIRQDPAAKRAADKQARTLTVKAQPKRQTRFKTLTLAERLGPQTQEELLARTLEATATTPDPAESFCQNKTKLLR
;
A
#
# COMPACT_ATOMS: atom_id res chain seq x y z
N MET A 1 -11.26 -2.10 -11.81
CA MET A 1 -10.06 -2.61 -11.10
C MET A 1 -9.12 -1.41 -10.90
N PRO A 2 -8.26 -1.31 -9.86
CA PRO A 2 -7.32 -0.20 -9.76
C PRO A 2 -6.46 -0.09 -11.03
N PRO A 3 -6.30 1.12 -11.62
CA PRO A 3 -5.52 1.30 -12.84
C PRO A 3 -4.09 0.76 -12.76
N ALA A 4 -3.44 0.92 -11.61
CA ALA A 4 -2.09 0.40 -11.34
C ALA A 4 -2.00 -1.13 -11.51
N LEU A 5 -3.06 -1.88 -11.18
CA LEU A 5 -3.06 -3.33 -11.35
C LEU A 5 -3.19 -3.70 -12.83
N ILE A 6 -3.99 -2.94 -13.60
CA ILE A 6 -4.13 -3.13 -15.05
C ILE A 6 -2.81 -2.82 -15.78
N GLU A 7 -2.13 -1.74 -15.39
CA GLU A 7 -0.78 -1.41 -15.88
C GLU A 7 0.20 -2.56 -15.59
N ALA A 8 0.23 -3.07 -14.35
CA ALA A 8 1.10 -4.19 -13.97
C ALA A 8 0.81 -5.46 -14.77
N PHE A 9 -0.47 -5.77 -15.01
CA PHE A 9 -0.87 -6.87 -15.88
C PHE A 9 -0.29 -6.70 -17.30
N ALA A 10 -0.34 -5.51 -17.86
CA ALA A 10 0.19 -5.24 -19.19
C ALA A 10 1.71 -5.44 -19.26
N TYR A 11 2.46 -5.03 -18.23
CA TYR A 11 3.89 -5.38 -18.12
C TYR A 11 4.11 -6.89 -18.09
N VAL A 12 3.33 -7.64 -17.29
CA VAL A 12 3.44 -9.10 -17.24
C VAL A 12 3.16 -9.73 -18.61
N LYS A 13 2.10 -9.29 -19.31
CA LYS A 13 1.76 -9.81 -20.64
C LYS A 13 2.79 -9.44 -21.72
N LYS A 14 3.33 -8.23 -21.68
CA LYS A 14 4.43 -7.80 -22.55
C LYS A 14 5.67 -8.67 -22.34
N SER A 15 6.10 -8.84 -21.09
CA SER A 15 7.23 -9.70 -20.75
C SER A 15 7.01 -11.15 -21.17
N ALA A 16 5.81 -11.69 -20.93
CA ALA A 16 5.46 -13.03 -21.36
C ALA A 16 5.48 -13.18 -22.88
N ALA A 17 5.04 -12.19 -23.66
CA ALA A 17 5.11 -12.23 -25.12
C ALA A 17 6.56 -12.20 -25.62
N ILE A 18 7.40 -11.32 -25.05
CA ILE A 18 8.84 -11.23 -25.39
C ILE A 18 9.53 -12.56 -25.13
N VAL A 19 9.33 -13.13 -23.93
CA VAL A 19 9.91 -14.42 -23.59
C VAL A 19 9.33 -15.52 -24.48
N ASN A 20 8.01 -15.58 -24.69
CA ASN A 20 7.39 -16.63 -25.51
C ASN A 20 7.84 -16.61 -26.98
N MET A 21 8.27 -15.47 -27.54
CA MET A 21 8.90 -15.45 -28.88
C MET A 21 10.15 -16.35 -28.95
N THR A 22 10.88 -16.48 -27.84
CA THR A 22 12.01 -17.43 -27.71
C THR A 22 11.57 -18.88 -27.50
N TYR A 23 10.31 -19.11 -27.14
CA TYR A 23 9.72 -20.42 -26.87
C TYR A 23 8.70 -20.86 -27.94
N GLY A 24 8.69 -20.21 -29.11
CA GLY A 24 7.92 -20.60 -30.29
C GLY A 24 6.67 -19.78 -30.60
N LEU A 25 6.40 -18.68 -29.89
CA LEU A 25 5.41 -17.70 -30.33
C LEU A 25 5.89 -17.02 -31.61
N ASP A 26 5.02 -16.92 -32.61
CA ASP A 26 5.32 -16.21 -33.85
C ASP A 26 5.76 -14.76 -33.57
N PRO A 27 6.92 -14.31 -34.07
CA PRO A 27 7.44 -12.97 -33.76
C PRO A 27 6.53 -11.82 -34.18
N LYS A 28 5.78 -11.96 -35.28
CA LYS A 28 4.85 -10.92 -35.75
C LYS A 28 3.66 -10.80 -34.79
N ILE A 29 3.13 -11.92 -34.30
CA ILE A 29 2.10 -11.94 -33.25
C ILE A 29 2.66 -11.37 -31.94
N GLY A 30 3.85 -11.82 -31.51
CA GLY A 30 4.49 -11.36 -30.28
C GLY A 30 4.72 -9.85 -30.26
N GLN A 31 5.22 -9.27 -31.36
CA GLN A 31 5.42 -7.82 -31.49
C GLN A 31 4.10 -7.04 -31.42
N ALA A 32 3.03 -7.53 -32.06
CA ALA A 32 1.72 -6.90 -31.98
C ALA A 32 1.14 -6.94 -30.56
N ILE A 33 1.35 -8.03 -29.83
CA ILE A 33 0.99 -8.15 -28.40
C ILE A 33 1.76 -7.13 -27.56
N CYS A 34 3.08 -7.00 -27.78
CA CYS A 34 3.90 -6.01 -27.07
C CYS A 34 3.41 -4.58 -27.32
N GLN A 35 3.11 -4.23 -28.58
CA GLN A 35 2.58 -2.91 -28.93
C GLN A 35 1.22 -2.65 -28.28
N ALA A 36 0.32 -3.64 -28.29
CA ALA A 36 -0.97 -3.53 -27.62
C ALA A 36 -0.83 -3.39 -26.09
N ALA A 37 0.10 -4.12 -25.48
CA ALA A 37 0.40 -4.00 -24.06
C ALA A 37 0.96 -2.62 -23.70
N ASP A 38 1.81 -2.02 -24.55
CA ASP A 38 2.30 -0.64 -24.38
C ASP A 38 1.17 0.41 -24.43
N GLU A 39 0.12 0.16 -25.23
CA GLU A 39 -1.07 1.01 -25.22
C GLU A 39 -1.89 0.87 -23.92
N VAL A 40 -1.91 -0.31 -23.31
CA VAL A 40 -2.50 -0.49 -21.96
C VAL A 40 -1.65 0.21 -20.90
N ILE A 41 -0.31 0.05 -20.94
CA ILE A 41 0.63 0.68 -19.99
C ILE A 41 0.51 2.21 -20.05
N SER A 42 0.38 2.78 -21.25
CA SER A 42 0.22 4.24 -21.44
C SER A 42 -1.17 4.77 -21.07
N GLY A 43 -2.11 3.91 -20.68
CA GLY A 43 -3.48 4.30 -20.29
C GLY A 43 -4.41 4.59 -21.47
N LYS A 44 -4.01 4.35 -22.72
CA LYS A 44 -4.86 4.61 -23.90
C LYS A 44 -6.10 3.74 -23.96
N LEU A 45 -6.10 2.62 -23.24
CA LEU A 45 -7.15 1.60 -23.28
C LEU A 45 -7.90 1.46 -21.94
N SER A 46 -7.80 2.44 -21.03
CA SER A 46 -8.36 2.36 -19.67
C SER A 46 -9.86 2.08 -19.63
N ASP A 47 -10.63 2.54 -20.61
CA ASP A 47 -12.09 2.35 -20.68
C ASP A 47 -12.51 0.88 -20.96
N HIS A 48 -11.55 0.02 -21.35
CA HIS A 48 -11.83 -1.37 -21.70
C HIS A 48 -11.72 -2.35 -20.51
N PHE A 49 -11.59 -1.83 -19.29
CA PHE A 49 -11.43 -2.64 -18.06
C PHE A 49 -12.55 -2.41 -17.03
N PRO A 50 -13.80 -2.81 -17.33
CA PRO A 50 -14.97 -2.45 -16.51
C PRO A 50 -15.10 -3.29 -15.23
N LEU A 51 -14.31 -4.35 -15.07
CA LEU A 51 -14.47 -5.30 -13.96
C LEU A 51 -14.13 -4.66 -12.61
N VAL A 52 -14.96 -4.95 -11.60
CA VAL A 52 -14.77 -4.47 -10.22
C VAL A 52 -13.85 -5.38 -9.41
N VAL A 53 -13.37 -4.92 -8.25
CA VAL A 53 -12.53 -5.73 -7.34
C VAL A 53 -13.27 -6.98 -6.86
N PHE A 54 -14.58 -6.88 -6.61
CA PHE A 54 -15.42 -7.97 -6.14
C PHE A 54 -15.78 -8.93 -7.27
N GLN A 55 -14.83 -9.79 -7.61
CA GLN A 55 -14.91 -10.80 -8.66
C GLN A 55 -14.44 -12.15 -8.09
N THR A 56 -14.15 -13.15 -8.93
CA THR A 56 -13.47 -14.37 -8.44
C THR A 56 -12.21 -14.04 -7.64
N GLY A 57 -12.00 -14.71 -6.51
CA GLY A 57 -10.84 -14.45 -5.62
C GLY A 57 -9.49 -14.72 -6.27
N SER A 58 -9.45 -15.54 -7.32
CA SER A 58 -8.24 -15.77 -8.14
C SER A 58 -7.93 -14.62 -9.11
N GLY A 59 -8.85 -13.68 -9.31
CA GLY A 59 -8.72 -12.60 -10.28
C GLY A 59 -8.72 -13.05 -11.76
N THR A 60 -9.11 -14.30 -12.04
CA THR A 60 -9.14 -14.88 -13.39
C THR A 60 -9.93 -14.04 -14.38
N GLN A 61 -11.03 -13.40 -13.97
CA GLN A 61 -11.84 -12.56 -14.87
C GLN A 61 -11.06 -11.33 -15.34
N THR A 62 -10.26 -10.70 -14.47
CA THR A 62 -9.35 -9.60 -14.84
C THR A 62 -8.23 -10.08 -15.76
N ASN A 63 -7.62 -11.24 -15.47
CA ASN A 63 -6.62 -11.83 -16.38
C ASN A 63 -7.21 -12.03 -17.79
N MET A 64 -8.42 -12.60 -17.88
CA MET A 64 -9.12 -12.80 -19.15
C MET A 64 -9.47 -11.48 -19.83
N ASN A 65 -9.94 -10.48 -19.09
CA ASN A 65 -10.23 -9.15 -19.64
C ASN A 65 -8.98 -8.51 -20.24
N VAL A 66 -7.83 -8.59 -19.56
CA VAL A 66 -6.54 -8.12 -20.09
C VAL A 66 -6.15 -8.90 -21.35
N ASN A 67 -6.26 -10.23 -21.32
CA ASN A 67 -5.96 -11.06 -22.49
C ASN A 67 -6.82 -10.66 -23.70
N GLU A 68 -8.12 -10.45 -23.51
CA GLU A 68 -9.05 -10.08 -24.57
C GLU A 68 -8.81 -8.66 -25.11
N VAL A 69 -8.51 -7.69 -24.24
CA VAL A 69 -8.20 -6.32 -24.67
C VAL A 69 -6.91 -6.30 -25.50
N ILE A 70 -5.84 -6.93 -25.02
CA ILE A 70 -4.56 -7.02 -25.72
C ILE A 70 -4.71 -7.81 -27.02
N SER A 71 -5.40 -8.95 -27.00
CA SER A 71 -5.68 -9.76 -28.20
C SER A 71 -6.41 -8.94 -29.25
N ASN A 72 -7.53 -8.29 -28.91
CA ASN A 72 -8.30 -7.52 -29.86
C ASN A 72 -7.54 -6.31 -30.40
N ARG A 73 -6.73 -5.66 -29.55
CA ARG A 73 -5.91 -4.54 -30.01
C ARG A 73 -4.79 -5.00 -30.94
N ALA A 74 -4.13 -6.11 -30.62
CA ALA A 74 -3.12 -6.71 -31.49
C ALA A 74 -3.71 -7.18 -32.84
N ILE A 75 -4.96 -7.67 -32.84
CA ILE A 75 -5.69 -8.00 -34.08
C ILE A 75 -5.88 -6.75 -34.95
N GLU A 76 -6.33 -5.63 -34.37
CA GLU A 76 -6.46 -4.37 -35.11
C GLU A 76 -5.13 -3.87 -35.67
N ILE A 77 -4.06 -3.94 -34.89
CA ILE A 77 -2.70 -3.57 -35.33
C ILE A 77 -2.28 -4.39 -36.56
N LEU A 78 -2.71 -5.64 -36.64
CA LEU A 78 -2.43 -6.56 -37.75
C LEU A 78 -3.47 -6.48 -38.89
N GLY A 79 -4.43 -5.54 -38.83
CA GLY A 79 -5.46 -5.35 -39.84
C GLY A 79 -6.58 -6.40 -39.83
N GLY A 80 -6.75 -7.14 -38.74
CA GLY A 80 -7.82 -8.12 -38.57
C GLY A 80 -9.09 -7.54 -37.95
N GLU A 81 -10.09 -8.41 -37.75
CA GLU A 81 -11.40 -8.05 -37.19
C GLU A 81 -11.46 -8.30 -35.68
N LYS A 82 -11.82 -7.28 -34.89
CA LYS A 82 -12.03 -7.42 -33.43
C LYS A 82 -13.06 -8.52 -33.11
N GLY A 83 -12.81 -9.28 -32.06
CA GLY A 83 -13.65 -10.39 -31.61
C GLY A 83 -13.40 -11.71 -32.34
N SER A 84 -12.69 -11.70 -33.46
CA SER A 84 -12.42 -12.91 -34.27
C SER A 84 -11.45 -13.90 -33.59
N LYS A 85 -10.67 -13.42 -32.62
CA LYS A 85 -9.54 -14.14 -32.00
C LYS A 85 -8.47 -14.60 -33.01
N LYS A 86 -8.45 -14.00 -34.21
CA LYS A 86 -7.49 -14.28 -35.28
C LYS A 86 -6.89 -12.97 -35.80
N PRO A 87 -5.57 -12.90 -36.03
CA PRO A 87 -4.58 -13.96 -35.81
C PRO A 87 -4.15 -14.12 -34.34
N VAL A 88 -4.62 -13.28 -33.42
CA VAL A 88 -4.16 -13.29 -32.02
C VAL A 88 -5.21 -13.89 -31.07
N HIS A 89 -5.04 -15.14 -30.62
CA HIS A 89 -5.93 -15.76 -29.65
C HIS A 89 -5.61 -15.26 -28.22
N PRO A 90 -6.62 -14.87 -27.41
CA PRO A 90 -6.38 -14.39 -26.05
C PRO A 90 -5.74 -15.44 -25.14
N ASN A 91 -6.07 -16.73 -25.31
CA ASN A 91 -5.46 -17.79 -24.50
C ASN A 91 -4.17 -18.34 -25.11
N ASP A 92 -4.17 -18.59 -26.41
CA ASP A 92 -3.12 -19.41 -27.03
C ASP A 92 -1.88 -18.56 -27.32
N HIS A 93 -2.06 -17.23 -27.45
CA HIS A 93 -0.99 -16.28 -27.72
C HIS A 93 -0.76 -15.33 -26.54
N VAL A 94 -1.78 -14.59 -26.07
CA VAL A 94 -1.59 -13.60 -25.01
C VAL A 94 -1.37 -14.25 -23.63
N ASN A 95 -2.12 -15.31 -23.34
CA ASN A 95 -1.98 -16.11 -22.11
C ASN A 95 -1.05 -17.32 -22.28
N MET A 96 -0.25 -17.36 -23.35
CA MET A 96 0.67 -18.47 -23.62
C MET A 96 1.62 -18.65 -22.44
N SER A 97 1.80 -19.90 -22.01
CA SER A 97 2.69 -20.29 -20.91
C SER A 97 2.34 -19.70 -19.53
N GLN A 98 1.09 -19.26 -19.33
CA GLN A 98 0.62 -18.63 -18.08
C GLN A 98 -0.70 -19.25 -17.59
N PRO A 99 -0.77 -19.86 -16.38
CA PRO A 99 -2.04 -20.14 -15.73
C PRO A 99 -2.66 -18.86 -15.15
N SER A 100 -3.99 -18.79 -15.02
CA SER A 100 -4.62 -17.60 -14.39
C SER A 100 -4.17 -17.37 -12.94
N ASN A 101 -3.80 -18.45 -12.25
CA ASN A 101 -3.56 -18.46 -10.82
C ASN A 101 -2.17 -17.91 -10.44
N ASP A 102 -1.21 -17.85 -11.37
CA ASP A 102 0.08 -17.20 -11.12
C ASP A 102 0.14 -15.76 -11.68
N THR A 103 -0.68 -15.45 -12.68
CA THR A 103 -0.64 -14.15 -13.35
C THR A 103 -1.15 -13.04 -12.45
N PHE A 104 -2.25 -13.27 -11.72
CA PHE A 104 -2.82 -12.24 -10.84
C PHE A 104 -1.91 -11.94 -9.64
N PRO A 105 -1.36 -12.93 -8.89
CA PRO A 105 -0.36 -12.66 -7.86
C PRO A 105 0.87 -11.93 -8.42
N THR A 106 1.39 -12.32 -9.59
CA THR A 106 2.52 -11.62 -10.22
C THR A 106 2.18 -10.15 -10.49
N ALA A 107 1.02 -9.87 -11.09
CA ALA A 107 0.58 -8.50 -11.34
C ALA A 107 0.35 -7.70 -10.04
N MET A 108 -0.15 -8.35 -8.97
CA MET A 108 -0.31 -7.70 -7.67
C MET A 108 1.03 -7.22 -7.10
N HIS A 109 2.05 -8.09 -7.11
CA HIS A 109 3.38 -7.74 -6.62
C HIS A 109 4.04 -6.65 -7.47
N VAL A 110 3.96 -6.74 -8.81
CA VAL A 110 4.46 -5.70 -9.71
C VAL A 110 3.76 -4.36 -9.44
N ALA A 111 2.42 -4.36 -9.29
CA ALA A 111 1.67 -3.16 -8.98
C ALA A 111 2.08 -2.55 -7.62
N ALA A 112 2.19 -3.38 -6.57
CA ALA A 112 2.58 -2.93 -5.25
C ALA A 112 3.96 -2.27 -5.27
N VAL A 113 4.94 -2.92 -5.91
CA VAL A 113 6.30 -2.39 -6.07
C VAL A 113 6.29 -1.08 -6.84
N PHE A 114 5.56 -0.97 -7.95
CA PHE A 114 5.46 0.29 -8.68
C PHE A 114 4.88 1.41 -7.83
N GLN A 115 3.80 1.15 -7.09
CA GLN A 115 3.20 2.17 -6.24
C GLN A 115 4.13 2.60 -5.09
N ILE A 116 4.87 1.65 -4.51
CA ILE A 116 5.83 1.96 -3.46
C ILE A 116 7.02 2.77 -4.02
N THR A 117 7.67 2.28 -5.06
CA THR A 117 8.90 2.87 -5.60
C THR A 117 8.65 4.17 -6.35
N ARG A 118 7.56 4.27 -7.12
CA ARG A 118 7.29 5.45 -7.97
C ARG A 118 6.50 6.55 -7.26
N ASN A 119 5.69 6.21 -6.26
CA ASN A 119 4.81 7.17 -5.59
C ASN A 119 5.14 7.35 -4.10
N LEU A 120 5.10 6.27 -3.31
CA LEU A 120 5.22 6.37 -1.85
C LEU A 120 6.61 6.83 -1.41
N ILE A 121 7.67 6.18 -1.88
CA ILE A 121 9.05 6.49 -1.51
C ILE A 121 9.38 7.96 -1.87
N PRO A 122 9.16 8.44 -3.11
CA PRO A 122 9.41 9.84 -3.46
C PRO A 122 8.60 10.84 -2.62
N ALA A 123 7.34 10.53 -2.30
CA ALA A 123 6.51 11.38 -1.46
C ALA A 123 7.05 11.46 -0.01
N LEU A 124 7.47 10.33 0.55
CA LEU A 124 8.10 10.27 1.88
C LEU A 124 9.43 11.01 1.91
N GLU A 125 10.28 10.84 0.91
CA GLU A 125 11.54 11.57 0.81
C GLU A 125 11.32 13.09 0.72
N SER A 126 10.30 13.51 -0.03
CA SER A 126 9.90 14.92 -0.11
C SER A 126 9.48 15.47 1.26
N LEU A 127 8.65 14.71 1.98
CA LEU A 127 8.22 15.07 3.34
C LEU A 127 9.40 15.10 4.33
N ILE A 128 10.30 14.11 4.28
CA ILE A 128 11.51 14.04 5.11
C ILE A 128 12.36 15.29 4.86
N ARG A 129 12.62 15.67 3.60
CA ARG A 129 13.37 16.89 3.27
C ARG A 129 12.71 18.15 3.82
N ALA A 130 11.37 18.26 3.70
CA ALA A 130 10.64 19.42 4.20
C ALA A 130 10.67 19.52 5.74
N ILE A 131 10.47 18.40 6.45
CA ILE A 131 10.58 18.34 7.91
C ILE A 131 12.02 18.63 8.36
N GLY A 132 13.02 18.07 7.68
CA GLY A 132 14.44 18.32 7.96
C GLY A 132 14.84 19.79 7.78
N ALA A 133 14.30 20.46 6.75
CA ALA A 133 14.50 21.90 6.58
C ALA A 133 13.89 22.71 7.75
N LYS A 134 12.67 22.38 8.16
CA LYS A 134 12.02 23.02 9.32
C LYS A 134 12.72 22.71 10.64
N ARG A 135 13.25 21.48 10.81
CA ARG A 135 14.08 21.12 11.97
C ARG A 135 15.25 22.09 12.13
N VAL A 136 15.97 22.39 11.04
CA VAL A 136 17.11 23.32 11.06
C VAL A 136 16.65 24.76 11.31
N GLU A 137 15.60 25.21 10.64
CA GLU A 137 15.03 26.55 10.83
C GLU A 137 14.59 26.81 12.30
N PHE A 138 14.12 25.76 12.97
CA PHE A 138 13.55 25.84 14.31
C PHE A 138 14.54 25.48 15.44
N ASP A 139 15.80 25.23 15.11
CA ASP A 139 16.78 24.70 16.06
C ASP A 139 17.07 25.65 17.23
N SER A 140 16.98 26.97 17.02
CA SER A 140 17.21 27.99 18.04
C SER A 140 15.95 28.40 18.82
N ILE A 141 14.77 27.92 18.43
CA ILE A 141 13.49 28.34 19.03
C ILE A 141 13.18 27.47 20.24
N ILE A 142 13.46 27.96 21.44
CA ILE A 142 13.12 27.27 22.69
C ILE A 142 11.63 27.42 22.99
N LYS A 143 10.96 26.30 23.32
CA LYS A 143 9.57 26.25 23.78
C LYS A 143 9.43 25.39 25.03
N ILE A 144 8.32 25.54 25.72
CA ILE A 144 7.90 24.64 26.81
C ILE A 144 7.48 23.29 26.22
N GLY A 145 8.10 22.22 26.71
CA GLY A 145 7.72 20.84 26.37
C GLY A 145 6.40 20.46 27.02
N ARG A 146 5.76 19.39 26.51
CA ARG A 146 4.54 18.85 27.11
C ARG A 146 4.58 17.34 27.24
N THR A 147 4.37 16.85 28.46
CA THR A 147 4.11 15.44 28.75
C THR A 147 2.73 15.35 29.39
N HIS A 148 1.90 14.40 28.97
CA HIS A 148 0.49 14.33 29.39
C HIS A 148 -0.31 15.64 29.11
N LEU A 149 0.09 16.41 28.10
CA LEU A 149 -0.42 17.77 27.79
C LEU A 149 -0.20 18.82 28.90
N GLN A 150 0.58 18.51 29.93
CA GLN A 150 1.00 19.46 30.98
C GLN A 150 2.36 20.07 30.63
N ASP A 151 2.63 21.26 31.17
CA ASP A 151 3.90 21.95 30.97
C ASP A 151 5.07 21.13 31.55
N ALA A 152 6.18 21.07 30.80
CA ALA A 152 7.39 20.33 31.15
C ALA A 152 8.65 21.16 30.90
N THR A 153 9.83 20.56 31.06
CA THR A 153 11.11 21.23 30.79
C THR A 153 11.21 21.70 29.34
N PRO A 154 11.94 22.80 29.06
CA PRO A 154 12.09 23.30 27.71
C PRO A 154 12.82 22.35 26.77
N LEU A 155 12.50 22.46 25.48
CA LEU A 155 13.26 21.90 24.35
C LEU A 155 13.16 22.88 23.17
N THR A 156 14.00 22.71 22.15
CA THR A 156 13.85 23.49 20.93
C THR A 156 12.77 22.90 20.03
N LEU A 157 12.11 23.73 19.24
CA LEU A 157 11.14 23.28 18.25
C LEU A 157 11.84 22.43 17.16
N GLY A 158 13.12 22.69 16.88
CA GLY A 158 13.97 21.81 16.08
C GLY A 158 14.13 20.41 16.70
N GLN A 159 14.37 20.30 18.01
CA GLN A 159 14.42 19.00 18.69
C GLN A 159 13.10 18.22 18.54
N GLU A 160 11.95 18.88 18.66
CA GLU A 160 10.63 18.27 18.45
C GLU A 160 10.47 17.75 16.99
N PHE A 161 10.85 18.55 16.00
CA PHE A 161 10.79 18.18 14.59
C PHE A 161 11.81 17.09 14.20
N SER A 162 12.93 16.97 14.92
CA SER A 162 13.89 15.87 14.70
C SER A 162 13.28 14.51 15.02
N GLY A 163 12.37 14.43 16.00
CA GLY A 163 11.58 13.23 16.26
C GLY A 163 10.69 12.84 15.08
N TYR A 164 10.03 13.82 14.45
CA TYR A 164 9.18 13.59 13.27
C TYR A 164 10.00 13.09 12.07
N GLU A 165 11.15 13.72 11.82
CA GLU A 165 12.08 13.31 10.75
C GLU A 165 12.49 11.84 10.93
N GLN A 166 12.90 11.45 12.15
CA GLN A 166 13.32 10.09 12.44
C GLN A 166 12.18 9.06 12.28
N GLN A 167 10.95 9.41 12.66
CA GLN A 167 9.78 8.54 12.46
C GLN A 167 9.54 8.23 10.98
N LEU A 168 9.75 9.21 10.09
CA LEU A 168 9.59 9.05 8.65
C LEU A 168 10.73 8.24 8.02
N ILE A 169 11.98 8.50 8.41
CA ILE A 169 13.15 7.73 7.96
C ILE A 169 13.00 6.24 8.32
N ASN A 170 12.56 5.95 9.55
CA ASN A 170 12.31 4.57 9.99
C ASN A 170 11.16 3.90 9.22
N GLY A 171 10.16 4.66 8.78
CA GLY A 171 9.09 4.16 7.93
C GLY A 171 9.58 3.77 6.53
N LEU A 172 10.49 4.57 5.96
CA LEU A 172 11.06 4.34 4.63
C LEU A 172 11.89 3.05 4.57
N ALA A 173 12.71 2.78 5.59
CA ALA A 173 13.58 1.60 5.65
C ALA A 173 12.83 0.26 5.71
N ARG A 174 11.52 0.27 6.06
CA ARG A 174 10.70 -0.94 6.24
C ARG A 174 9.84 -1.33 5.04
N GLY A 175 9.84 -0.54 3.97
CA GLY A 175 8.94 -0.74 2.82
C GLY A 175 9.56 -1.35 1.56
N GLY A 176 10.80 -1.83 1.62
CA GLY A 176 11.66 -2.01 0.44
C GLY A 176 11.77 -3.39 -0.21
N THR A 177 11.07 -4.44 0.26
CA THR A 177 11.26 -5.80 -0.25
C THR A 177 10.03 -6.33 -0.99
N ALA A 178 10.24 -6.95 -2.15
CA ALA A 178 9.20 -7.69 -2.88
C ALA A 178 9.78 -8.82 -3.72
N VAL A 179 9.09 -9.97 -3.78
CA VAL A 179 9.44 -11.15 -4.59
C VAL A 179 8.19 -11.67 -5.33
N GLY A 180 8.35 -12.16 -6.57
CA GLY A 180 7.27 -12.63 -7.46
C GLY A 180 7.15 -14.16 -7.52
N THR A 181 6.31 -14.76 -8.38
CA THR A 181 6.02 -16.22 -8.40
C THR A 181 6.02 -16.79 -9.84
N GLY A 182 5.91 -18.12 -10.05
CA GLY A 182 6.01 -18.75 -11.39
C GLY A 182 5.91 -20.29 -11.44
N LEU A 183 4.72 -20.87 -11.28
CA LEU A 183 4.48 -22.33 -11.32
C LEU A 183 3.90 -22.78 -12.68
N ASN A 184 4.21 -24.02 -13.11
CA ASN A 184 3.59 -24.72 -14.25
C ASN A 184 3.81 -24.09 -15.64
N THR A 185 5.07 -23.90 -16.00
CA THR A 185 5.48 -23.35 -17.30
C THR A 185 6.77 -24.02 -17.78
N LYS A 186 7.23 -23.70 -18.99
CA LYS A 186 8.45 -24.27 -19.56
C LYS A 186 9.65 -23.98 -18.64
N SER A 187 10.61 -24.91 -18.57
CA SER A 187 11.83 -24.72 -17.79
C SER A 187 12.54 -23.39 -18.18
N GLY A 188 12.91 -22.60 -17.18
CA GLY A 188 13.55 -21.29 -17.36
C GLY A 188 12.61 -20.11 -17.65
N PHE A 189 11.31 -20.35 -17.87
CA PHE A 189 10.37 -19.29 -18.25
C PHE A 189 10.09 -18.32 -17.08
N ALA A 190 10.03 -18.82 -15.85
CA ALA A 190 9.77 -18.01 -14.67
C ALA A 190 10.92 -17.01 -14.41
N GLU A 191 12.16 -17.47 -14.53
CA GLU A 191 13.37 -16.66 -14.42
C GLU A 191 13.46 -15.65 -15.58
N ALA A 192 13.11 -16.07 -16.80
CA ALA A 192 13.12 -15.21 -17.97
C ALA A 192 12.10 -14.07 -17.86
N ILE A 193 10.87 -14.33 -17.41
CA ILE A 193 9.86 -13.27 -17.20
C ILE A 193 10.31 -12.30 -16.10
N ALA A 194 10.80 -12.79 -14.96
CA ALA A 194 11.23 -11.91 -13.88
C ALA A 194 12.38 -10.98 -14.33
N LYS A 195 13.33 -11.53 -15.09
CA LYS A 195 14.42 -10.76 -15.71
C LYS A 195 13.91 -9.75 -16.72
N GLU A 196 12.95 -10.14 -17.56
CA GLU A 196 12.36 -9.26 -18.57
C GLU A 196 11.57 -8.10 -17.94
N ILE A 197 10.77 -8.36 -16.89
CA ILE A 197 10.12 -7.30 -16.10
C ILE A 197 11.17 -6.38 -15.46
N THR A 198 12.26 -6.93 -14.92
CA THR A 198 13.37 -6.13 -14.38
C THR A 198 13.98 -5.22 -15.43
N GLN A 199 14.25 -5.74 -16.63
CA GLN A 199 14.80 -4.97 -17.74
C GLN A 199 13.86 -3.85 -18.21
N GLN A 200 12.56 -4.12 -18.30
CA GLN A 200 11.56 -3.13 -18.72
C GLN A 200 11.34 -2.02 -17.69
N THR A 201 11.53 -2.31 -16.41
CA THR A 201 11.12 -1.41 -15.32
C THR A 201 12.29 -0.75 -14.59
N GLY A 202 13.49 -1.32 -14.69
CA GLY A 202 14.66 -0.92 -13.92
C GLY A 202 14.60 -1.31 -12.43
N ILE A 203 13.58 -2.09 -12.02
CA ILE A 203 13.37 -2.51 -10.63
C ILE A 203 13.66 -4.00 -10.53
N PRO A 204 14.46 -4.46 -9.55
CA PRO A 204 14.81 -5.88 -9.43
C PRO A 204 13.58 -6.72 -9.07
N PHE A 205 13.23 -7.66 -9.95
CA PHE A 205 12.23 -8.69 -9.71
C PHE A 205 12.86 -10.08 -9.83
N GLU A 206 12.47 -10.95 -8.91
CA GLU A 206 12.95 -12.33 -8.82
C GLU A 206 11.76 -13.30 -8.79
N THR A 207 12.02 -14.55 -9.18
CA THR A 207 11.03 -15.63 -9.04
C THR A 207 11.05 -16.20 -7.62
N ALA A 208 9.88 -16.51 -7.05
CA ALA A 208 9.78 -17.01 -5.68
C ALA A 208 10.54 -18.34 -5.56
N PRO A 209 11.36 -18.54 -4.53
CA PRO A 209 12.05 -19.81 -4.32
C PRO A 209 11.05 -20.96 -4.13
N ASN A 210 9.92 -20.71 -3.47
CA ASN A 210 8.85 -21.68 -3.29
C ASN A 210 7.55 -21.16 -3.91
N LYS A 211 7.07 -21.84 -4.95
CA LYS A 211 5.87 -21.44 -5.68
C LYS A 211 4.55 -21.79 -4.97
N PHE A 212 4.57 -22.73 -4.04
CA PHE A 212 3.37 -23.11 -3.28
C PHE A 212 3.04 -22.06 -2.23
N GLU A 213 4.04 -21.54 -1.52
CA GLU A 213 3.87 -20.43 -0.57
C GLU A 213 3.27 -19.21 -1.29
N ALA A 214 3.98 -18.75 -2.31
CA ALA A 214 3.60 -17.72 -3.28
C ALA A 214 2.15 -17.76 -3.82
N LEU A 215 1.56 -18.95 -3.96
CA LEU A 215 0.20 -19.14 -4.48
C LEU A 215 -0.83 -19.38 -3.38
N ALA A 216 -0.45 -20.04 -2.29
CA ALA A 216 -1.35 -20.42 -1.20
C ALA A 216 -1.56 -19.29 -0.20
N SER A 217 -0.59 -18.38 -0.06
CA SER A 217 -0.68 -17.20 0.79
C SER A 217 -0.15 -15.95 0.08
N HIS A 218 -0.45 -14.79 0.67
CA HIS A 218 0.01 -13.48 0.21
C HIS A 218 0.68 -12.75 1.37
N ASP A 219 1.58 -13.45 2.08
CA ASP A 219 2.14 -13.00 3.35
C ASP A 219 3.02 -11.75 3.18
N ALA A 220 3.76 -11.65 2.08
CA ALA A 220 4.52 -10.44 1.73
C ALA A 220 3.62 -9.19 1.55
N ILE A 221 2.40 -9.34 1.01
CA ILE A 221 1.43 -8.24 0.91
C ILE A 221 0.91 -7.85 2.30
N VAL A 222 0.67 -8.83 3.18
CA VAL A 222 0.27 -8.59 4.57
C VAL A 222 1.38 -7.89 5.35
N GLU A 223 2.63 -8.32 5.21
CA GLU A 223 3.80 -7.69 5.83
C GLU A 223 3.97 -6.24 5.36
N THR A 224 3.87 -6.01 4.04
CA THR A 224 3.88 -4.67 3.45
C THR A 224 2.78 -3.79 4.04
N SER A 225 1.55 -4.32 4.15
CA SER A 225 0.44 -3.61 4.81
C SER A 225 0.74 -3.30 6.28
N GLY A 226 1.45 -4.18 6.99
CA GLY A 226 1.92 -3.95 8.35
C GLY A 226 2.91 -2.79 8.45
N ALA A 227 3.88 -2.72 7.53
CA ALA A 227 4.82 -1.61 7.44
C ALA A 227 4.10 -0.28 7.13
N LEU A 228 3.14 -0.29 6.20
CA LEU A 228 2.31 0.88 5.89
C LEU A 228 1.45 1.32 7.08
N ASN A 229 0.94 0.37 7.88
CA ASN A 229 0.20 0.69 9.10
C ASN A 229 1.09 1.37 10.15
N VAL A 230 2.34 0.93 10.32
CA VAL A 230 3.30 1.61 11.20
C VAL A 230 3.57 3.04 10.71
N LEU A 231 3.76 3.23 9.39
CA LEU A 231 3.92 4.55 8.80
C LEU A 231 2.71 5.44 9.04
N ALA A 232 1.49 4.91 8.92
CA ALA A 232 0.25 5.65 9.19
C ALA A 232 0.17 6.12 10.65
N VAL A 233 0.60 5.31 11.62
CA VAL A 233 0.67 5.72 13.03
C VAL A 233 1.66 6.87 13.23
N SER A 234 2.83 6.81 12.59
CA SER A 234 3.82 7.89 12.61
C SER A 234 3.25 9.18 12.00
N ALA A 235 2.65 9.11 10.81
CA ALA A 235 2.05 10.25 10.13
C ALA A 235 0.90 10.87 10.94
N MET A 236 0.05 10.03 11.55
CA MET A 236 -1.02 10.45 12.44
C MET A 236 -0.48 11.29 13.61
N LYS A 237 0.60 10.84 14.26
CA LYS A 237 1.23 11.57 15.37
C LYS A 237 1.77 12.92 14.90
N ILE A 238 2.53 12.95 13.81
CA ILE A 238 3.14 14.17 13.27
C ILE A 238 2.05 15.18 12.88
N ALA A 239 1.06 14.76 12.09
CA ALA A 239 -0.03 15.63 11.64
C ALA A 239 -0.87 16.14 12.82
N ASN A 240 -1.08 15.31 13.85
CA ASN A 240 -1.85 15.70 15.02
C ASN A 240 -1.11 16.72 15.88
N ASP A 241 0.20 16.58 16.05
CA ASP A 241 1.01 17.56 16.76
C ASP A 241 0.99 18.90 16.03
N ILE A 242 1.31 18.94 14.73
CA ILE A 242 1.32 20.18 13.94
C ILE A 242 -0.04 20.88 14.02
N ARG A 243 -1.15 20.12 13.96
CA ARG A 243 -2.51 20.63 14.16
C ARG A 243 -2.68 21.30 15.53
N PHE A 244 -2.25 20.66 16.61
CA PHE A 244 -2.39 21.23 17.96
C PHE A 244 -1.46 22.43 18.16
N LEU A 245 -0.22 22.35 17.69
CA LEU A 245 0.74 23.44 17.74
C LEU A 245 0.25 24.68 16.98
N GLY A 246 -0.45 24.48 15.86
CA GLY A 246 -1.10 25.54 15.09
C GLY A 246 -2.49 25.98 15.57
N SER A 247 -3.00 25.40 16.67
CA SER A 247 -4.33 25.77 17.18
C SER A 247 -4.35 27.20 17.73
N GLY A 248 -5.37 27.98 17.38
CA GLY A 248 -5.42 29.40 17.73
C GLY A 248 -6.55 30.15 16.99
N ALA A 249 -6.44 31.46 16.75
CA ALA A 249 -5.25 32.30 16.93
C ALA A 249 -4.94 32.68 18.39
N ARG A 250 -5.93 32.62 19.30
CA ARG A 250 -5.77 33.11 20.70
C ARG A 250 -6.18 32.11 21.77
N CYS A 251 -7.04 31.15 21.45
CA CYS A 251 -7.59 30.19 22.41
C CYS A 251 -7.03 28.77 22.21
N GLY A 252 -5.78 28.67 21.76
CA GLY A 252 -5.09 27.41 21.50
C GLY A 252 -3.64 27.47 21.96
N LEU A 253 -2.78 26.62 21.40
CA LEU A 253 -1.35 26.63 21.73
C LEU A 253 -0.60 27.76 21.03
N GLY A 254 -0.96 28.10 19.78
CA GLY A 254 -0.40 29.22 19.02
C GLY A 254 1.12 29.15 18.79
N GLN A 255 1.71 27.95 18.73
CA GLN A 255 3.16 27.77 18.57
C GLN A 255 3.61 27.75 17.11
N LEU A 256 2.70 27.43 16.18
CA LEU A 256 2.96 27.46 14.74
C LEU A 256 1.94 28.35 14.02
N SER A 257 2.41 29.11 13.02
CA SER A 257 1.54 29.74 12.03
C SER A 257 1.52 28.88 10.78
N LEU A 258 0.37 28.27 10.48
CA LEU A 258 0.21 27.41 9.32
C LEU A 258 -0.13 28.25 8.06
N PRO A 259 0.30 27.83 6.86
CA PRO A 259 -0.10 28.49 5.61
C PRO A 259 -1.62 28.49 5.43
N GLU A 260 -2.18 29.63 5.00
CA GLU A 260 -3.59 29.78 4.65
C GLU A 260 -3.79 29.52 3.15
N ASN A 261 -4.14 28.28 2.80
CA ASN A 261 -4.24 27.84 1.40
C ASN A 261 -5.65 28.03 0.80
N GLU A 262 -6.69 28.03 1.63
CA GLU A 262 -8.07 28.26 1.24
C GLU A 262 -8.62 29.54 1.88
N PRO A 263 -9.45 30.34 1.17
CA PRO A 263 -9.98 31.58 1.73
C PRO A 263 -10.74 31.36 3.04
N GLY A 264 -10.24 31.96 4.12
CA GLY A 264 -10.99 32.13 5.35
C GLY A 264 -12.16 33.10 5.20
N SER A 265 -12.98 33.20 6.24
CA SER A 265 -13.98 34.27 6.30
C SER A 265 -13.29 35.60 6.60
N SER A 266 -13.57 36.64 5.82
CA SER A 266 -12.99 37.98 5.99
C SER A 266 -13.29 38.61 7.36
N ILE A 267 -14.32 38.15 8.08
CA ILE A 267 -14.64 38.59 9.46
C ILE A 267 -13.82 37.87 10.54
N MET A 268 -13.08 36.81 10.20
CA MET A 268 -12.32 35.98 11.14
C MET A 268 -10.80 36.02 10.83
N PRO A 269 -10.14 37.18 10.93
CA PRO A 269 -8.70 37.27 10.67
C PRO A 269 -7.89 36.40 11.64
N GLY A 270 -6.87 35.71 11.12
CA GLY A 270 -6.00 34.81 11.87
C GLY A 270 -6.58 33.41 12.11
N LYS A 271 -7.82 33.13 11.72
CA LYS A 271 -8.38 31.77 11.75
C LYS A 271 -7.93 30.99 10.52
N VAL A 272 -6.94 30.11 10.71
CA VAL A 272 -6.48 29.18 9.68
C VAL A 272 -6.83 27.75 10.10
N ASN A 273 -7.58 27.03 9.27
CA ASN A 273 -7.90 25.63 9.53
C ASN A 273 -6.75 24.75 9.03
N PRO A 274 -6.28 23.76 9.79
CA PRO A 274 -5.21 22.84 9.37
C PRO A 274 -5.73 21.76 8.42
N THR A 275 -6.22 22.16 7.24
CA THR A 275 -6.87 21.32 6.20
C THR A 275 -6.04 20.08 5.86
N GLN A 276 -4.76 20.30 5.52
CA GLN A 276 -3.82 19.21 5.18
C GLN A 276 -3.58 18.22 6.33
N SER A 277 -3.62 18.69 7.59
CA SER A 277 -3.52 17.79 8.75
C SER A 277 -4.80 16.99 8.98
N TYR A 278 -5.97 17.45 8.53
CA TYR A 278 -7.18 16.62 8.54
C TYR A 278 -7.07 15.51 7.49
N ASP A 279 -6.66 15.86 6.28
CA ASP A 279 -6.57 14.92 5.16
C ASP A 279 -5.55 13.81 5.41
N CYS A 280 -4.35 14.17 5.91
CA CYS A 280 -3.31 13.20 6.29
C CYS A 280 -3.79 12.19 7.37
N ARG A 281 -4.77 12.56 8.19
CA ARG A 281 -5.31 11.70 9.26
C ARG A 281 -6.55 10.93 8.85
N ASN A 282 -7.22 11.33 7.77
CA ASN A 282 -8.40 10.63 7.29
C ASN A 282 -7.99 9.35 6.56
N THR A 283 -8.29 8.20 7.16
CA THR A 283 -8.18 6.87 6.54
C THR A 283 -9.43 6.48 5.74
N GLY A 284 -10.36 7.42 5.55
CA GLY A 284 -11.57 7.23 4.73
C GLY A 284 -11.28 7.41 3.24
N PRO A 285 -12.15 6.89 2.35
CA PRO A 285 -11.95 7.03 0.91
C PRO A 285 -11.86 8.52 0.54
N ASP A 286 -10.86 8.82 -0.29
CA ASP A 286 -10.62 10.10 -0.94
C ASP A 286 -11.94 10.79 -1.36
N PRO A 287 -12.24 12.01 -0.88
CA PRO A 287 -13.27 12.83 -1.48
C PRO A 287 -12.69 13.40 -2.78
N SER A 288 -12.70 12.59 -3.84
CA SER A 288 -12.37 13.07 -5.18
C SER A 288 -13.13 14.38 -5.45
N PRO A 289 -12.50 15.43 -6.01
CA PRO A 289 -13.21 16.63 -6.39
C PRO A 289 -14.20 16.26 -7.51
N GLN A 290 -15.48 16.57 -7.28
CA GLN A 290 -16.61 16.42 -8.22
C GLN A 290 -17.28 15.03 -8.30
N GLN A 291 -18.14 14.71 -7.32
CA GLN A 291 -19.42 14.05 -7.61
C GLN A 291 -20.57 14.93 -7.13
N PRO A 292 -21.57 15.26 -7.98
CA PRO A 292 -22.74 16.02 -7.55
C PRO A 292 -23.49 15.23 -6.45
N PRO A 293 -24.19 15.92 -5.52
CA PRO A 293 -24.70 15.31 -4.30
C PRO A 293 -25.63 14.15 -4.64
N ARG A 294 -25.17 12.92 -4.36
CA ARG A 294 -25.99 11.71 -4.46
C ARG A 294 -27.21 11.90 -3.56
N LYS A 295 -28.40 11.81 -4.16
CA LYS A 295 -29.74 11.87 -3.57
C LYS A 295 -30.01 10.73 -2.57
N LEU A 296 -29.16 10.52 -1.56
CA LEU A 296 -29.38 9.49 -0.52
C LEU A 296 -29.99 10.08 0.77
N ALA A 297 -29.88 11.40 0.99
CA ALA A 297 -30.45 12.08 2.16
C ALA A 297 -31.99 12.25 2.13
N ARG A 298 -32.68 11.82 1.05
CA ARG A 298 -34.15 11.92 0.96
C ARG A 298 -34.90 10.66 1.40
N TYR A 299 -34.24 9.51 1.56
CA TYR A 299 -34.96 8.26 1.86
C TYR A 299 -35.21 8.00 3.36
N ILE A 300 -34.49 8.68 4.26
CA ILE A 300 -34.65 8.47 5.72
C ILE A 300 -35.69 9.41 6.34
N ARG A 301 -36.16 10.44 5.63
CA ARG A 301 -37.14 11.40 6.16
C ARG A 301 -38.61 11.00 5.98
N GLN A 302 -38.92 9.88 5.33
CA GLN A 302 -40.32 9.53 5.01
C GLN A 302 -40.75 8.11 5.37
N ASP A 303 -39.97 7.34 6.14
CA ASP A 303 -40.41 6.02 6.62
C ASP A 303 -40.81 6.06 8.12
N PRO A 304 -42.11 6.01 8.45
CA PRO A 304 -42.60 5.95 9.82
C PRO A 304 -42.17 4.67 10.57
N ALA A 305 -41.81 3.60 9.86
CA ALA A 305 -41.39 2.33 10.47
C ALA A 305 -39.96 2.41 11.02
N ALA A 306 -39.04 3.08 10.31
CA ALA A 306 -37.67 3.29 10.76
C ALA A 306 -37.60 4.17 12.02
N LYS A 307 -38.48 5.18 12.13
CA LYS A 307 -38.58 6.05 13.31
C LYS A 307 -39.08 5.29 14.55
N ARG A 308 -40.06 4.38 14.38
CA ARG A 308 -40.55 3.52 15.48
C ARG A 308 -39.51 2.50 15.95
N ALA A 309 -38.65 2.01 15.06
CA ALA A 309 -37.56 1.10 15.43
C ALA A 309 -36.50 1.80 16.29
N ALA A 310 -36.11 3.03 15.91
CA ALA A 310 -35.16 3.85 16.66
C ALA A 310 -35.70 4.25 18.06
N ASP A 311 -36.96 4.64 18.17
CA ASP A 311 -37.59 4.99 19.45
C ASP A 311 -37.72 3.77 20.40
N LYS A 312 -37.90 2.57 19.85
CA LYS A 312 -37.97 1.32 20.64
C LYS A 312 -36.59 0.91 21.18
N GLN A 313 -35.53 1.19 20.42
CA GLN A 313 -34.15 0.92 20.83
C GLN A 313 -33.67 1.91 21.90
N ALA A 314 -34.08 3.19 21.81
CA ALA A 314 -33.77 4.22 22.80
C ALA A 314 -34.44 3.95 24.17
N ARG A 315 -35.67 3.42 24.19
CA ARG A 315 -36.40 3.09 25.44
C ARG A 315 -35.87 1.85 26.17
N THR A 316 -35.09 1.00 25.51
CA THR A 316 -34.53 -0.22 26.11
C THR A 316 -33.23 0.06 26.88
N LEU A 317 -32.62 1.23 26.68
CA LEU A 317 -31.33 1.60 27.28
C LEU A 317 -31.42 2.38 28.59
N THR A 318 -32.62 2.65 29.13
CA THR A 318 -32.79 3.53 30.31
C THR A 318 -33.19 2.83 31.61
N VAL A 319 -33.07 1.51 31.74
CA VAL A 319 -33.41 0.83 33.00
C VAL A 319 -32.36 -0.23 33.40
N LYS A 320 -31.81 -0.02 34.61
CA LYS A 320 -30.90 -0.86 35.44
C LYS A 320 -29.40 -0.57 35.35
N ALA A 321 -28.97 0.43 36.13
CA ALA A 321 -27.66 0.43 36.77
C ALA A 321 -27.78 -0.21 38.17
N GLN A 322 -27.14 -1.37 38.40
CA GLN A 322 -26.67 -1.85 39.70
C GLN A 322 -25.47 -2.80 39.48
N PRO A 323 -24.49 -2.86 40.41
CA PRO A 323 -23.16 -3.40 40.12
C PRO A 323 -23.11 -4.92 40.29
N LYS A 324 -22.53 -5.65 39.33
CA LYS A 324 -22.17 -7.07 39.50
C LYS A 324 -20.73 -7.35 39.11
N ARG A 325 -20.05 -7.97 40.08
CA ARG A 325 -18.74 -8.64 40.14
C ARG A 325 -17.96 -8.82 38.83
N GLN A 326 -16.69 -8.41 38.86
CA GLN A 326 -15.65 -8.76 37.90
C GLN A 326 -15.43 -10.28 37.83
N THR A 327 -15.65 -10.86 36.67
CA THR A 327 -15.12 -12.18 36.29
C THR A 327 -13.87 -11.96 35.45
N ARG A 328 -12.70 -12.39 35.94
CA ARG A 328 -11.44 -12.38 35.19
C ARG A 328 -11.50 -13.47 34.11
N PHE A 329 -11.44 -13.11 32.84
CA PHE A 329 -11.01 -14.01 31.78
C PHE A 329 -9.49 -14.01 31.72
N LYS A 330 -8.85 -15.15 32.01
CA LYS A 330 -7.43 -15.37 31.71
C LYS A 330 -7.32 -15.85 30.27
N THR A 331 -6.70 -15.06 29.41
CA THR A 331 -6.23 -15.51 28.09
C THR A 331 -4.84 -16.11 28.31
N LEU A 332 -4.72 -17.44 28.25
CA LEU A 332 -3.43 -18.13 28.33
C LEU A 332 -2.65 -17.92 27.02
N THR A 333 -1.40 -17.51 27.14
CA THR A 333 -0.45 -17.39 26.03
C THR A 333 -0.04 -18.77 25.51
N LEU A 334 0.44 -18.87 24.26
CA LEU A 334 0.87 -20.12 23.64
C LEU A 334 1.99 -20.81 24.44
N ALA A 335 2.82 -20.03 25.14
CA ALA A 335 3.88 -20.51 26.02
C ALA A 335 3.35 -21.32 27.22
N GLU A 336 2.16 -20.99 27.73
CA GLU A 336 1.56 -21.66 28.89
C GLU A 336 0.83 -22.97 28.51
N ARG A 337 0.74 -23.31 27.22
CA ARG A 337 0.13 -24.56 26.73
C ARG A 337 1.13 -25.67 26.44
N LEU A 338 2.43 -25.37 26.42
CA LEU A 338 3.48 -26.35 26.17
C LEU A 338 4.08 -26.81 27.50
N GLY A 339 4.19 -28.12 27.69
CA GLY A 339 4.72 -28.71 28.93
C GLY A 339 6.19 -28.32 29.15
N PRO A 340 6.69 -28.40 30.40
CA PRO A 340 8.03 -27.92 30.78
C PRO A 340 9.17 -28.55 29.95
N GLN A 341 9.01 -29.80 29.52
CA GLN A 341 10.00 -30.48 28.66
C GLN A 341 10.13 -29.85 27.25
N THR A 342 9.08 -29.23 26.72
CA THR A 342 9.08 -28.63 25.38
C THR A 342 9.67 -27.21 25.36
N GLN A 343 9.71 -26.54 26.52
CA GLN A 343 10.30 -25.21 26.66
C GLN A 343 11.83 -25.28 26.76
N GLU A 344 12.38 -26.27 27.45
CA GLU A 344 13.84 -26.48 27.53
C GLU A 344 14.45 -26.86 26.18
N GLU A 345 13.78 -27.70 25.38
CA GLU A 345 14.25 -28.04 24.03
C GLU A 345 14.25 -26.84 23.07
N LEU A 346 13.28 -25.94 23.19
CA LEU A 346 13.24 -24.71 22.39
C LEU A 346 14.34 -23.72 22.83
N LEU A 347 14.58 -23.58 24.13
CA LEU A 347 15.61 -22.69 24.66
C LEU A 347 17.01 -23.17 24.29
N ALA A 348 17.26 -24.49 24.37
CA ALA A 348 18.53 -25.11 23.97
C ALA A 348 18.83 -24.91 22.48
N ARG A 349 17.84 -25.09 21.60
CA ARG A 349 17.98 -24.84 20.15
C ARG A 349 18.19 -23.37 19.80
N THR A 350 17.62 -22.47 20.59
CA THR A 350 17.78 -21.01 20.38
C THR A 350 19.17 -20.55 20.82
N LEU A 351 19.71 -21.14 21.90
CA LEU A 351 21.05 -20.82 22.41
C LEU A 351 22.18 -21.37 21.51
N GLU A 352 22.03 -22.56 20.93
CA GLU A 352 22.96 -23.10 19.92
C GLU A 352 23.02 -22.24 18.65
N ALA A 353 21.90 -21.63 18.25
CA ALA A 353 21.84 -20.75 17.08
C ALA A 353 22.53 -19.38 17.31
N THR A 354 22.66 -18.93 18.57
CA THR A 354 23.30 -17.64 18.90
C THR A 354 24.80 -17.72 19.15
N ALA A 355 25.39 -18.91 19.27
CA ALA A 355 26.80 -19.09 19.61
C ALA A 355 27.77 -18.98 18.42
N THR A 356 27.29 -18.81 17.18
CA THR A 356 28.14 -18.87 15.96
C THR A 356 28.26 -17.57 15.17
N THR A 357 27.89 -16.41 15.73
CA THR A 357 28.04 -15.10 15.06
C THR A 357 28.89 -14.12 15.87
N PRO A 358 29.95 -13.51 15.29
CA PRO A 358 30.72 -12.47 15.98
C PRO A 358 29.97 -11.12 16.03
N ASP A 359 30.41 -10.27 16.96
CA ASP A 359 29.80 -9.04 17.50
C ASP A 359 29.00 -8.15 16.49
N PRO A 360 27.71 -7.84 16.77
CA PRO A 360 26.84 -7.03 15.90
C PRO A 360 27.26 -5.56 15.73
N ALA A 361 28.13 -5.03 16.58
CA ALA A 361 28.44 -3.59 16.57
C ALA A 361 29.46 -3.16 15.49
N GLU A 362 30.37 -4.04 15.05
CA GLU A 362 31.39 -3.69 14.05
C GLU A 362 30.95 -3.92 12.59
N SER A 363 30.00 -4.84 12.35
CA SER A 363 29.51 -5.16 10.99
C SER A 363 28.65 -4.05 10.36
N PHE A 364 28.03 -3.20 11.18
CA PHE A 364 27.09 -2.18 10.73
C PHE A 364 27.76 -1.01 9.99
N CYS A 365 29.02 -0.68 10.30
CA CYS A 365 29.72 0.44 9.69
C CYS A 365 30.34 0.11 8.32
N GLN A 366 30.62 -1.16 7.99
CA GLN A 366 31.31 -1.51 6.74
C GLN A 366 30.37 -1.82 5.55
N ASN A 367 29.06 -2.04 5.77
CA ASN A 367 28.13 -2.48 4.72
C ASN A 367 27.23 -1.38 4.11
N LYS A 368 27.55 -0.10 4.34
CA LYS A 368 26.76 1.04 3.84
C LYS A 368 26.69 1.14 2.31
N THR A 369 27.56 0.45 1.58
CA THR A 369 27.64 0.49 0.11
C THR A 369 26.92 -0.69 -0.58
N LYS A 370 26.46 -1.71 0.17
CA LYS A 370 25.78 -2.90 -0.41
C LYS A 370 24.25 -2.86 -0.29
N LEU A 371 23.70 -2.09 0.63
CA LEU A 371 22.24 -1.97 0.85
C LEU A 371 21.55 -0.88 -0.02
N LEU A 372 22.29 -0.25 -0.93
CA LEU A 372 21.79 0.78 -1.86
C LEU A 372 21.95 0.37 -3.34
N ARG A 373 22.02 -0.94 -3.63
CA ARG A 373 21.99 -1.47 -5.01
C ARG A 373 20.91 -2.50 -5.19
#